data_AF-A0A0F9A8H9-F1
#
_entry.id   AF-A0A0F9A8H9-F1
#
_cell.length_a   1.000
_cell.length_b   1.000
_cell.length_c   1.000
_cell.angle_alpha   90.00
_cell.angle_beta   90.00
_cell.angle_gamma   90.00
#
_symmetry.space_group_name_H-M   'P 1'
#
loop_
_entity.id
_entity.type
_entity.pdbx_description
1 polymer ?
#
loop_
_entity_poly.entity_id
_entity_poly.type
_entity_poly.pdbx_seq_one_letter_code
_entity_poly.pdbx_strand_id
1 'polypeptide(L)'
;MRPILIGIGGGSSDTGKTTLACALLRNFKGWGAPKCGTDALYASVVDDPETLNEPGTDTAAFLEAGASAAVLVKAPKKELPEAIELALERLGSPPGVVVEGNSAIEVLSPDIVIFSFDTFGEIKESSRKVFEQADALMCGKAVPEEAAGQRPVFKNDESEELIAFVKERLNERKNKR
;
A
#
# COMPACT_ATOMS: atom_id res chain seq x y z
N MET A 1 7.81 9.39 16.79
CA MET A 1 6.73 9.99 15.96
C MET A 1 6.23 8.89 15.03
N ARG A 2 4.92 8.67 14.88
CA ARG A 2 4.43 7.62 13.96
C ARG A 2 4.74 8.01 12.50
N PRO A 3 5.29 7.10 11.68
CA PRO A 3 5.53 7.39 10.26
C PRO A 3 4.22 7.77 9.57
N ILE A 4 4.31 8.51 8.46
CA ILE A 4 3.15 8.70 7.59
C ILE A 4 2.91 7.39 6.85
N LEU A 5 1.65 6.93 6.83
CA LEU A 5 1.29 5.68 6.18
C LEU A 5 0.52 5.96 4.87
N ILE A 6 0.97 5.34 3.78
CA ILE A 6 0.22 5.26 2.52
C ILE A 6 -0.21 3.81 2.32
N GLY A 7 -1.52 3.58 2.22
CA GLY A 7 -2.10 2.27 1.96
C GLY A 7 -2.48 2.10 0.49
N ILE A 8 -2.12 0.95 -0.08
CA ILE A 8 -2.51 0.56 -1.44
C ILE A 8 -3.45 -0.63 -1.40
N GLY A 9 -4.73 -0.35 -1.61
CA GLY A 9 -5.78 -1.35 -1.66
C GLY A 9 -6.06 -1.78 -3.08
N GLY A 10 -6.86 -2.83 -3.25
CA GLY A 10 -7.38 -3.14 -4.57
C GLY A 10 -8.58 -4.06 -4.64
N GLY A 11 -9.25 -4.03 -5.79
CA GLY A 11 -10.48 -4.77 -6.04
C GLY A 11 -10.27 -6.28 -6.11
N SER A 12 -9.13 -6.71 -6.67
CA SER A 12 -8.77 -8.09 -6.91
C SER A 12 -7.24 -8.29 -6.88
N SER A 13 -6.78 -9.51 -7.19
CA SER A 13 -5.37 -9.77 -7.47
C SER A 13 -4.97 -9.12 -8.81
N ASP A 14 -3.69 -8.80 -8.97
CA ASP A 14 -3.13 -8.26 -10.22
C ASP A 14 -3.74 -6.94 -10.72
N THR A 15 -4.12 -6.05 -9.79
CA THR A 15 -4.62 -4.71 -10.10
C THR A 15 -3.51 -3.65 -10.17
N GLY A 16 -2.23 -4.01 -10.29
CA GLY A 16 -1.12 -3.03 -10.31
C GLY A 16 -0.75 -2.42 -8.94
N LYS A 17 -1.17 -3.04 -7.83
CA LYS A 17 -0.83 -2.56 -6.47
C LYS A 17 0.68 -2.52 -6.21
N THR A 18 1.38 -3.61 -6.53
CA THR A 18 2.85 -3.70 -6.38
C THR A 18 3.54 -2.63 -7.23
N THR A 19 3.10 -2.45 -8.48
CA THR A 19 3.67 -1.43 -9.38
C THR A 19 3.48 -0.02 -8.81
N LEU A 20 2.28 0.31 -8.31
CA LEU A 20 2.02 1.59 -7.64
C LEU A 20 2.89 1.76 -6.38
N ALA A 21 3.06 0.70 -5.58
CA ALA A 21 3.94 0.74 -4.41
C ALA A 21 5.38 1.08 -4.83
N CYS A 22 5.89 0.41 -5.86
CA CYS A 22 7.20 0.69 -6.44
C CYS A 22 7.31 2.13 -6.96
N ALA A 23 6.29 2.63 -7.66
CA ALA A 23 6.26 4.00 -8.17
C ALA A 23 6.38 5.04 -7.04
N LEU A 24 5.66 4.82 -5.94
CA LEU A 24 5.74 5.66 -4.75
C LEU A 24 7.14 5.56 -4.11
N LEU A 25 7.68 4.35 -3.92
CA LEU A 25 9.00 4.15 -3.32
C LEU A 25 10.13 4.80 -4.13
N ARG A 26 10.03 4.79 -5.47
CA ARG A 26 10.98 5.50 -6.34
C ARG A 26 10.97 7.01 -6.08
N ASN A 27 9.80 7.58 -5.82
CA ASN A 27 9.58 9.01 -5.63
C ASN A 27 9.79 9.49 -4.17
N PHE A 28 9.61 8.61 -3.19
CA PHE A 28 9.67 8.93 -1.76
C PHE A 28 10.86 8.23 -1.09
N LYS A 29 12.04 8.83 -1.22
CA LYS A 29 13.30 8.25 -0.72
C LYS A 29 13.29 8.06 0.80
N GLY A 30 13.89 6.96 1.22
CA GLY A 30 14.01 6.60 2.64
C GLY A 30 12.77 5.95 3.24
N TRP A 31 11.72 5.70 2.45
CA TRP A 31 10.48 5.09 2.95
C TRP A 31 10.62 3.57 3.10
N GLY A 32 9.94 3.02 4.10
CA GLY A 32 9.86 1.58 4.33
C GLY A 32 8.65 0.94 3.65
N ALA A 33 8.68 -0.38 3.46
CA ALA A 33 7.57 -1.11 2.82
C ALA A 33 7.37 -2.53 3.40
N PRO A 34 6.36 -2.74 4.26
CA PRO A 34 5.95 -4.08 4.64
C PRO A 34 5.04 -4.69 3.57
N LYS A 35 5.32 -5.93 3.17
CA LYS A 35 4.42 -6.73 2.34
C LYS A 35 3.61 -7.66 3.23
N CYS A 36 2.29 -7.46 3.29
CA CYS A 36 1.41 -8.25 4.14
C CYS A 36 0.63 -9.32 3.36
N GLY A 37 0.50 -10.51 3.93
CA GLY A 37 -0.31 -11.63 3.44
C GLY A 37 -1.08 -12.30 4.58
N THR A 38 -2.29 -12.78 4.29
CA THR A 38 -3.20 -13.37 5.30
C THR A 38 -3.53 -14.85 5.12
N ASP A 39 -2.78 -15.51 4.25
CA ASP A 39 -2.97 -16.90 3.82
C ASP A 39 -2.14 -17.91 4.62
N ALA A 40 -1.30 -17.44 5.55
CA ALA A 40 -0.48 -18.30 6.40
C ALA A 40 -1.25 -18.89 7.58
N LEU A 41 -0.85 -20.10 7.99
CA LEU A 41 -1.39 -20.79 9.16
C LEU A 41 -0.89 -20.20 10.49
N TYR A 42 0.33 -19.66 10.50
CA TYR A 42 0.97 -19.05 11.67
C TYR A 42 1.59 -17.71 11.27
N ALA A 43 1.64 -16.76 12.21
CA ALA A 43 2.33 -15.51 11.99
C ALA A 43 3.84 -15.68 11.81
N SER A 44 4.39 -15.00 10.81
CA SER A 44 5.82 -14.78 10.61
C SER A 44 6.09 -13.36 10.13
N VAL A 45 7.17 -12.79 10.64
CA VAL A 45 7.70 -11.49 10.25
C VAL A 45 9.16 -11.72 9.89
N VAL A 46 9.52 -11.41 8.65
CA VAL A 46 10.81 -11.75 8.05
C VAL A 46 11.45 -10.49 7.49
N ASP A 47 12.66 -10.21 7.93
CA ASP A 47 13.50 -9.07 7.55
C ASP A 47 14.91 -9.48 7.11
N ASP A 48 15.15 -10.79 6.88
CA ASP A 48 16.45 -11.27 6.41
C ASP A 48 16.68 -10.91 4.93
N PRO A 49 17.88 -10.41 4.56
CA PRO A 49 18.12 -9.96 3.19
C PRO A 49 18.00 -11.05 2.12
N GLU A 50 18.31 -12.31 2.43
CA GLU A 50 18.28 -13.39 1.42
C GLU A 50 16.84 -13.66 0.96
N THR A 51 15.91 -13.79 1.90
CA THR A 51 14.48 -13.96 1.59
C THR A 51 13.89 -12.73 0.93
N LEU A 52 14.25 -11.53 1.41
CA LEU A 52 13.67 -10.29 0.90
C LEU A 52 14.14 -9.93 -0.51
N ASN A 53 15.35 -10.33 -0.90
CA ASN A 53 15.91 -10.08 -2.23
C ASN A 53 15.67 -11.23 -3.21
N GLU A 54 14.83 -12.21 -2.87
CA GLU A 54 14.48 -13.30 -3.79
C GLU A 54 13.86 -12.72 -5.09
N PRO A 55 14.49 -12.95 -6.26
CA PRO A 55 14.04 -12.34 -7.52
C PRO A 55 12.60 -12.72 -7.87
N GLY A 56 11.82 -11.72 -8.30
CA GLY A 56 10.42 -11.90 -8.68
C GLY A 56 9.43 -11.86 -7.52
N THR A 57 9.87 -11.58 -6.28
CA THR A 57 8.99 -11.32 -5.14
C THR A 57 8.65 -9.83 -5.01
N ASP A 58 7.51 -9.52 -4.38
CA ASP A 58 7.11 -8.12 -4.12
C ASP A 58 8.14 -7.38 -3.25
N THR A 59 8.75 -8.06 -2.26
CA THR A 59 9.77 -7.44 -1.40
C THR A 59 11.05 -7.09 -2.15
N ALA A 60 11.47 -7.94 -3.10
CA ALA A 60 12.60 -7.62 -3.97
C ALA A 60 12.26 -6.41 -4.86
N ALA A 61 11.06 -6.37 -5.43
CA ALA A 61 10.60 -5.23 -6.21
C ALA A 61 10.56 -3.92 -5.40
N PHE A 62 10.15 -3.98 -4.13
CA PHE A 62 10.16 -2.81 -3.24
C PHE A 62 11.57 -2.29 -2.96
N LEU A 63 12.53 -3.19 -2.70
CA LEU A 63 13.93 -2.84 -2.48
C LEU A 63 14.57 -2.26 -3.75
N GLU A 64 14.34 -2.88 -4.92
CA GLU A 64 14.79 -2.38 -6.22
C GLU A 64 14.20 -1.00 -6.53
N ALA A 65 12.95 -0.75 -6.15
CA ALA A 65 12.29 0.54 -6.28
C ALA A 65 12.87 1.63 -5.35
N GLY A 66 13.69 1.25 -4.36
CA GLY A 66 14.38 2.16 -3.47
C GLY A 66 13.76 2.30 -2.08
N ALA A 67 12.98 1.32 -1.63
CA ALA A 67 12.63 1.21 -0.22
C ALA A 67 13.90 1.15 0.63
N SER A 68 13.94 1.89 1.75
CA SER A 68 15.08 1.84 2.68
C SER A 68 15.12 0.53 3.47
N ALA A 69 13.96 -0.09 3.65
CA ALA A 69 13.78 -1.37 4.29
C ALA A 69 12.47 -2.00 3.79
N ALA A 70 12.47 -3.31 3.64
CA ALA A 70 11.28 -4.11 3.38
C ALA A 70 11.13 -5.15 4.49
N VAL A 71 9.90 -5.56 4.79
CA VAL A 71 9.60 -6.64 5.74
C VAL A 71 8.48 -7.48 5.16
N LEU A 72 8.66 -8.80 5.15
CA LEU A 72 7.61 -9.73 4.73
C LEU A 72 6.79 -10.17 5.95
N VAL A 73 5.49 -9.91 5.92
CA VAL A 73 4.53 -10.28 6.96
C VAL A 73 3.57 -11.32 6.39
N LYS A 74 3.52 -12.49 7.03
CA LYS A 74 2.56 -13.55 6.72
C LYS A 74 1.86 -13.93 8.01
N ALA A 75 0.56 -13.69 8.14
CA ALA A 75 -0.14 -14.01 9.38
C ALA A 75 -1.63 -14.29 9.17
N PRO A 76 -2.27 -15.20 9.93
CA PRO A 76 -3.73 -15.28 9.96
C PRO A 76 -4.35 -13.91 10.27
N LYS A 77 -5.55 -13.62 9.75
CA LYS A 77 -6.22 -12.32 9.94
C LYS A 77 -6.28 -11.85 11.39
N LYS A 78 -6.40 -12.77 12.36
CA LYS A 78 -6.49 -12.46 13.79
C LYS A 78 -5.16 -12.02 14.42
N GLU A 79 -4.05 -12.45 13.85
CA GLU A 79 -2.68 -12.17 14.33
C GLU A 79 -1.98 -11.09 13.48
N LEU A 80 -2.66 -10.64 12.41
CA LEU A 80 -2.14 -9.62 11.51
C LEU A 80 -1.84 -8.29 12.23
N PRO A 81 -2.66 -7.78 13.17
CA PRO A 81 -2.35 -6.56 13.89
C PRO A 81 -0.98 -6.59 14.58
N GLU A 82 -0.72 -7.63 15.37
CA GLU A 82 0.51 -7.81 16.12
C GLU A 82 1.70 -8.03 15.18
N ALA A 83 1.51 -8.79 14.10
CA ALA A 83 2.56 -9.04 13.11
C ALA A 83 2.94 -7.78 12.32
N ILE A 84 1.97 -6.92 12.02
CA ILE A 84 2.22 -5.63 11.36
C ILE A 84 2.95 -4.67 12.31
N GLU A 85 2.57 -4.62 13.59
CA GLU A 85 3.25 -3.78 14.58
C GLU A 85 4.75 -4.13 14.67
N LEU A 86 5.06 -5.42 14.80
CA LEU A 86 6.44 -5.90 14.79
C LEU A 86 7.17 -5.58 13.47
N ALA A 87 6.48 -5.65 12.34
CA ALA A 87 7.07 -5.29 11.05
C ALA A 87 7.41 -3.80 10.98
N LEU A 88 6.55 -2.92 11.48
CA LEU A 88 6.81 -1.48 11.53
C LEU A 88 8.01 -1.16 12.44
N GLU A 89 8.18 -1.87 13.55
CA GLU A 89 9.37 -1.75 14.40
C GLU A 89 10.64 -2.16 13.67
N ARG A 90 10.60 -3.26 12.89
CA ARG A 90 11.74 -3.75 12.09
C ARG A 90 12.13 -2.83 10.94
N LEU A 91 11.20 -2.03 10.42
CA LEU A 91 11.52 -0.95 9.48
C LEU A 91 12.32 0.18 10.14
N GLY A 92 12.43 0.20 11.47
CA GLY A 92 13.19 1.17 12.25
C GLY A 92 12.41 2.47 12.44
N SER A 93 12.74 3.49 11.67
CA SER A 93 12.09 4.82 11.78
C SER A 93 12.10 5.58 10.46
N PRO A 94 11.49 5.03 9.39
CA PRO A 94 11.44 5.73 8.11
C PRO A 94 10.52 6.97 8.23
N PRO A 95 10.73 8.03 7.42
CA PRO A 95 9.85 9.19 7.37
C PRO A 95 8.42 8.85 6.92
N GLY A 96 8.24 7.73 6.21
CA GLY A 96 6.94 7.19 5.84
C GLY A 96 7.03 5.72 5.45
N VAL A 97 5.86 5.09 5.34
CA VAL A 97 5.72 3.67 4.98
C VAL A 97 4.66 3.52 3.89
N VAL A 98 4.96 2.74 2.87
CA VAL A 98 4.00 2.29 1.85
C VAL A 98 3.60 0.86 2.18
N VAL A 99 2.33 0.63 2.49
CA VAL A 99 1.79 -0.70 2.81
C VAL A 99 0.82 -1.17 1.74
N GLU A 100 1.00 -2.40 1.29
CA GLU A 100 0.11 -3.02 0.31
C GLU A 100 -0.77 -4.08 0.95
N GLY A 101 -2.08 -4.02 0.66
CA GLY A 101 -3.04 -5.07 0.96
C GLY A 101 -4.23 -4.58 1.78
N ASN A 102 -5.42 -5.04 1.39
CA ASN A 102 -6.68 -4.59 2.00
C ASN A 102 -6.73 -4.87 3.52
N SER A 103 -6.33 -6.07 3.95
CA SER A 103 -6.30 -6.43 5.37
C SER A 103 -5.36 -5.52 6.17
N ALA A 104 -4.20 -5.16 5.61
CA ALA A 104 -3.25 -4.28 6.27
C ALA A 104 -3.80 -2.85 6.39
N ILE A 105 -4.51 -2.37 5.37
CA ILE A 105 -5.18 -1.06 5.41
C ILE A 105 -6.25 -1.02 6.49
N GLU A 106 -7.06 -2.06 6.60
CA GLU A 106 -8.10 -2.13 7.65
C GLU A 106 -7.51 -2.13 9.06
N VAL A 107 -6.34 -2.75 9.26
CA VAL A 107 -5.63 -2.76 10.54
C VAL A 107 -4.99 -1.40 10.82
N LEU A 108 -4.29 -0.83 9.84
CA LEU A 108 -3.43 0.34 10.05
C LEU A 108 -4.15 1.68 9.97
N SER A 109 -5.29 1.74 9.29
CA SER A 109 -5.98 2.99 8.97
C SER A 109 -5.02 4.08 8.43
N PRO A 110 -4.41 3.88 7.25
CA PRO A 110 -3.37 4.76 6.71
C PRO A 110 -3.79 6.22 6.56
N ASP A 111 -2.82 7.13 6.53
CA ASP A 111 -3.08 8.58 6.39
C ASP A 111 -3.57 8.95 4.97
N ILE A 112 -3.19 8.15 3.97
CA ILE A 112 -3.63 8.24 2.57
C ILE A 112 -3.92 6.83 2.07
N VAL A 113 -5.08 6.62 1.44
CA VAL A 113 -5.43 5.33 0.81
C VAL A 113 -5.64 5.50 -0.68
N ILE A 114 -4.91 4.72 -1.49
CA ILE A 114 -5.12 4.64 -2.94
C ILE A 114 -5.68 3.26 -3.25
N PHE A 115 -6.77 3.20 -4.00
CA PHE A 115 -7.44 1.95 -4.31
C PHE A 115 -7.38 1.62 -5.79
N SER A 116 -6.81 0.45 -6.11
CA SER A 116 -6.60 0.01 -7.48
C SER A 116 -7.53 -1.11 -7.94
N PHE A 117 -8.13 -0.94 -9.12
CA PHE A 117 -9.00 -1.93 -9.74
C PHE A 117 -8.96 -1.82 -11.27
N ASP A 118 -9.25 -2.89 -12.00
CA ASP A 118 -9.35 -2.80 -13.47
C ASP A 118 -10.76 -2.40 -13.91
N THR A 119 -11.77 -3.10 -13.43
CA THR A 119 -13.18 -2.85 -13.75
C THR A 119 -13.99 -2.70 -12.46
N PHE A 120 -14.79 -1.64 -12.35
CA PHE A 120 -15.55 -1.35 -11.12
C PHE A 120 -16.48 -2.50 -10.69
N GLY A 121 -17.12 -3.18 -11.64
CA GLY A 121 -18.00 -4.32 -11.38
C GLY A 121 -17.30 -5.57 -10.82
N GLU A 122 -15.98 -5.64 -10.86
CA GLU A 122 -15.20 -6.80 -10.41
C GLU A 122 -14.60 -6.62 -9.01
N ILE A 123 -14.89 -5.49 -8.35
CA ILE A 123 -14.46 -5.25 -6.98
C ILE A 123 -15.13 -6.28 -6.07
N LYS A 124 -14.32 -7.15 -5.44
CA LYS A 124 -14.80 -8.15 -4.48
C LYS A 124 -15.46 -7.47 -3.29
N GLU A 125 -16.46 -8.14 -2.70
CA GLU A 125 -17.17 -7.63 -1.51
C GLU A 125 -16.20 -7.32 -0.37
N SER A 126 -15.21 -8.19 -0.13
CA SER A 126 -14.16 -8.01 0.87
C SER A 126 -13.30 -6.77 0.65
N SER A 127 -13.32 -6.19 -0.54
CA SER A 127 -12.51 -5.02 -0.91
C SER A 127 -13.30 -3.72 -0.84
N ARG A 128 -14.64 -3.77 -0.73
CA ARG A 128 -15.51 -2.58 -0.73
C ARG A 128 -15.22 -1.63 0.42
N LYS A 129 -14.98 -2.16 1.61
CA LYS A 129 -14.63 -1.35 2.78
C LYS A 129 -13.36 -0.52 2.56
N VAL A 130 -12.37 -1.06 1.85
CA VAL A 130 -11.14 -0.32 1.51
C VAL A 130 -11.36 0.64 0.35
N PHE A 131 -12.20 0.26 -0.63
CA PHE A 131 -12.64 1.17 -1.68
C PHE A 131 -13.31 2.42 -1.11
N GLU A 132 -14.19 2.29 -0.12
CA GLU A 132 -14.87 3.42 0.53
C GLU A 132 -13.91 4.35 1.31
N GLN A 133 -12.82 3.80 1.84
CA GLN A 133 -11.77 4.58 2.54
C GLN A 133 -10.83 5.32 1.60
N ALA A 134 -10.86 5.02 0.29
CA ALA A 134 -9.89 5.53 -0.66
C ALA A 134 -9.97 7.05 -0.83
N ASP A 135 -8.83 7.72 -0.73
CA ASP A 135 -8.65 9.14 -1.07
C ASP A 135 -8.57 9.35 -2.59
N ALA A 136 -8.07 8.33 -3.31
CA ALA A 136 -7.89 8.34 -4.75
C ALA A 136 -8.13 6.95 -5.33
N LEU A 137 -8.56 6.92 -6.58
CA LEU A 137 -8.80 5.70 -7.33
C LEU A 137 -7.77 5.56 -8.45
N MET A 138 -7.28 4.34 -8.63
CA MET A 138 -6.47 3.97 -9.78
C MET A 138 -7.23 2.93 -10.59
N CYS A 139 -7.47 3.21 -11.86
CA CYS A 139 -8.29 2.35 -12.71
C CYS A 139 -7.78 2.31 -14.15
N GLY A 140 -7.55 1.10 -14.67
CA GLY A 140 -7.13 0.89 -16.06
C GLY A 140 -8.21 1.27 -17.09
N LYS A 141 -9.49 1.23 -16.68
CA LYS A 141 -10.65 1.55 -17.52
C LYS A 141 -11.44 2.75 -16.99
N ALA A 142 -12.51 3.12 -17.69
CA ALA A 142 -13.41 4.17 -17.23
C ALA A 142 -14.09 3.78 -15.90
N VAL A 143 -14.13 4.71 -14.95
CA VAL A 143 -14.85 4.57 -13.68
C VAL A 143 -16.18 5.31 -13.81
N PRO A 144 -17.32 4.70 -13.44
CA PRO A 144 -18.59 5.43 -13.39
C PRO A 144 -18.48 6.65 -12.45
N GLU A 145 -19.01 7.81 -12.85
CA GLU A 145 -18.92 9.04 -12.04
C GLU A 145 -19.51 8.84 -10.64
N GLU A 146 -20.63 8.13 -10.54
CA GLU A 146 -21.28 7.76 -9.27
C GLU A 146 -20.35 6.95 -8.35
N ALA A 147 -19.55 6.06 -8.94
CA ALA A 147 -18.59 5.25 -8.20
C ALA A 147 -17.35 6.07 -7.79
N ALA A 148 -16.87 6.96 -8.65
CA ALA A 148 -15.75 7.84 -8.31
C ALA A 148 -16.11 8.84 -7.19
N GLY A 149 -17.33 9.37 -7.24
CA GLY A 149 -17.76 10.46 -6.36
C GLY A 149 -16.87 11.69 -6.59
N GLN A 150 -16.34 12.26 -5.51
CA GLN A 150 -15.41 13.41 -5.57
C GLN A 150 -13.93 12.99 -5.62
N ARG A 151 -13.64 11.69 -5.67
CA ARG A 151 -12.26 11.19 -5.59
C ARG A 151 -11.59 11.31 -6.95
N PRO A 152 -10.34 11.79 -7.02
CA PRO A 152 -9.58 11.78 -8.26
C PRO A 152 -9.37 10.35 -8.75
N VAL A 153 -9.43 10.17 -10.08
CA VAL A 153 -9.25 8.90 -10.76
C VAL A 153 -8.03 8.99 -11.68
N PHE A 154 -7.07 8.10 -11.48
CA PHE A 154 -5.84 8.01 -12.26
C PHE A 154 -5.85 6.74 -13.12
N LYS A 155 -5.30 6.83 -14.34
CA LYS A 155 -5.30 5.71 -15.30
C LYS A 155 -4.07 4.80 -15.22
N ASN A 156 -3.01 5.23 -14.54
CA ASN A 156 -1.72 4.54 -14.51
C ASN A 156 -1.06 4.71 -13.12
N ASP A 157 -0.40 3.65 -12.68
CA ASP A 157 0.32 3.53 -11.40
C ASP A 157 1.56 4.40 -11.28
N GLU A 158 2.12 4.83 -12.40
CA GLU A 158 3.29 5.70 -12.46
C GLU A 158 2.96 7.13 -12.93
N SER A 159 1.67 7.52 -12.93
CA SER A 159 1.28 8.85 -13.43
C SER A 159 1.82 9.98 -12.54
N GLU A 160 2.44 10.99 -13.16
CA GLU A 160 2.97 12.16 -12.46
C GLU A 160 1.90 12.89 -11.65
N GLU A 161 0.66 12.88 -12.14
CA GLU A 161 -0.52 13.45 -11.49
C GLU A 161 -0.84 12.75 -10.16
N LEU A 162 -0.76 11.42 -10.11
CA LEU A 162 -0.96 10.66 -8.87
C LEU A 162 0.14 10.99 -7.87
N ILE A 163 1.40 11.04 -8.30
CA ILE A 163 2.52 11.37 -7.42
C ILE A 163 2.38 12.81 -6.89
N ALA A 164 1.95 13.76 -7.74
CA ALA A 164 1.68 15.14 -7.34
C ALA A 164 0.56 15.22 -6.30
N PHE A 165 -0.54 14.49 -6.52
CA PHE A 165 -1.63 14.36 -5.56
C PHE A 165 -1.15 13.84 -4.20
N VAL A 166 -0.36 12.77 -4.18
CA VAL A 166 0.19 12.21 -2.94
C VAL A 166 1.08 13.24 -2.24
N LYS A 167 1.96 13.95 -2.96
CA LYS A 167 2.81 15.02 -2.39
C LYS A 167 1.98 16.13 -1.74
N GLU A 168 0.91 16.56 -2.39
CA GLU A 168 -0.02 17.56 -1.85
C GLU A 168 -0.66 17.08 -0.54
N ARG A 169 -1.25 15.89 -0.54
CA ARG A 169 -1.87 15.30 0.66
C ARG A 169 -0.88 15.11 1.80
N LEU A 170 0.37 14.72 1.51
CA LEU A 170 1.42 14.61 2.53
C LEU A 170 1.73 15.97 3.17
N ASN A 171 1.77 17.06 2.39
CA ASN A 171 2.01 18.41 2.90
C ASN A 171 0.85 18.88 3.79
N GLU A 172 -0.40 18.65 3.37
CA GLU A 172 -1.59 18.98 4.19
C GLU A 172 -1.58 18.26 5.54
N ARG A 173 -1.17 16.99 5.57
CA ARG A 173 -1.11 16.19 6.79
C ARG A 173 0.02 16.65 7.72
N LYS A 174 1.18 17.02 7.17
CA LYS A 174 2.30 17.59 7.95
C LYS A 174 1.91 18.92 8.61
N ASN A 175 1.15 19.76 7.91
CA ASN A 175 0.69 21.05 8.44
C ASN A 175 -0.39 20.92 9.53
N LYS A 176 -1.03 19.75 9.65
CA LYS A 176 -2.08 19.46 10.64
C LYS A 176 -1.55 18.70 11.88
N ARG A 177 -0.29 18.26 11.88
CA ARG A 177 0.38 17.58 13.01
C ARG A 177 1.21 18.59 13.81
#